data_AF-A0A524H008-F1
#
_entry.id   AF-A0A524H008-F1
#
_cell.length_a   1.000
_cell.length_b   1.000
_cell.length_c   1.000
_cell.angle_alpha   90.00
_cell.angle_beta   90.00
_cell.angle_gamma   90.00
#
_symmetry.space_group_name_H-M   'P 1'
#
loop_
_entity.id
_entity.type
_entity.pdbx_description
1 polymer ?
#
loop_
_entity_poly.entity_id
_entity_poly.type
_entity_poly.pdbx_seq_one_letter_code
_entity_poly.pdbx_strand_id
1 'polypeptide(L)'
;MLLKTLEEYGDSVVVAGSEKLRRIHLHTNVPSELFDNLRKTGIITFQKADDMVRHYQIANERKWKIALVTDSTCDLSQELIDNYQVNVLPLNINFGENHYLDKVTLQPEQFYKLLSESSENPKTSQINENTFINLYSHLASHYDSVIAVHLSDKLSGTFFSSQKAARKISAEFGKPITVLNSKNLSGSLGLIILRTAQSIENGFSHDEVVSMAEKWIQNTRIFVSVKNLKYMVRGGRVSATKGLI
;
A
#
# COMPACT_ATOMS: atom_id res chain seq x y z
N MET A 1 8.52 -10.95 -29.48
CA MET A 1 7.17 -10.47 -29.11
C MET A 1 7.18 -9.81 -27.74
N LEU A 2 7.51 -10.53 -26.65
CA LEU A 2 7.55 -9.95 -25.29
C LEU A 2 8.44 -8.70 -25.15
N LEU A 3 9.69 -8.73 -25.65
CA LEU A 3 10.60 -7.58 -25.52
C LEU A 3 10.02 -6.31 -26.16
N LYS A 4 9.48 -6.44 -27.38
CA LYS A 4 8.81 -5.34 -28.08
C LYS A 4 7.63 -4.77 -27.29
N THR A 5 6.81 -5.64 -26.68
CA THR A 5 5.73 -5.20 -25.79
C THR A 5 6.28 -4.44 -24.59
N LEU A 6 7.35 -4.90 -23.95
CA LEU A 6 7.93 -4.22 -22.79
C LEU A 6 8.46 -2.82 -23.14
N GLU A 7 9.11 -2.69 -24.31
CA GLU A 7 9.63 -1.41 -24.83
C GLU A 7 8.52 -0.41 -25.19
N GLU A 8 7.27 -0.86 -25.41
CA GLU A 8 6.12 0.04 -25.64
C GLU A 8 5.63 0.69 -24.34
N TYR A 9 5.92 0.10 -23.18
CA TYR A 9 5.40 0.55 -21.87
C TYR A 9 6.48 1.15 -20.96
N GLY A 10 7.76 1.14 -21.35
CA GLY A 10 8.81 1.65 -20.48
C GLY A 10 10.22 1.51 -21.03
N ASP A 11 11.17 1.99 -20.23
CA ASP A 11 12.59 2.07 -20.55
C ASP A 11 13.42 1.15 -19.66
N SER A 12 14.74 1.06 -19.96
CA SER A 12 15.70 0.25 -19.20
C SER A 12 15.28 -1.21 -19.06
N VAL A 13 14.70 -1.77 -20.13
CA VAL A 13 14.16 -3.13 -20.15
C VAL A 13 15.29 -4.16 -20.09
N VAL A 14 15.26 -5.01 -19.07
CA VAL A 14 16.13 -6.18 -18.94
C VAL A 14 15.27 -7.42 -18.75
N VAL A 15 15.46 -8.41 -19.62
CA VAL A 15 14.79 -9.71 -19.52
C VAL A 15 15.82 -10.80 -19.34
N ALA A 16 15.70 -11.57 -18.26
CA ALA A 16 16.57 -12.69 -17.95
C ALA A 16 15.75 -13.96 -17.63
N GLY A 17 16.38 -15.13 -17.68
CA GLY A 17 15.74 -16.40 -17.31
C GLY A 17 15.55 -17.35 -18.48
N SER A 18 14.62 -18.29 -18.34
CA SER A 18 14.33 -19.34 -19.31
C SER A 18 13.00 -19.11 -20.03
N GLU A 19 12.64 -19.98 -20.97
CA GLU A 19 11.31 -19.94 -21.61
C GLU A 19 10.16 -20.13 -20.61
N LYS A 20 10.39 -20.89 -19.54
CA LYS A 20 9.38 -21.20 -18.51
C LYS A 20 9.28 -20.14 -17.42
N LEU A 21 10.38 -19.43 -17.14
CA LEU A 21 10.44 -18.42 -16.09
C LEU A 21 11.30 -17.25 -16.55
N ARG A 22 10.65 -16.10 -16.72
CA ARG A 22 11.31 -14.84 -17.07
C ARG A 22 11.29 -13.89 -15.89
N ARG A 23 12.42 -13.22 -15.67
CA ARG A 23 12.57 -12.09 -14.76
C ARG A 23 12.69 -10.84 -15.60
N ILE A 24 11.86 -9.86 -15.30
CA ILE A 24 11.78 -8.62 -16.05
C ILE A 24 12.09 -7.48 -15.09
N HIS A 25 13.03 -6.62 -15.50
CA HIS A 25 13.25 -5.31 -14.91
C HIS A 25 12.90 -4.27 -15.97
N LEU A 26 12.15 -3.24 -15.59
CA LEU A 26 11.85 -2.11 -16.45
C LEU A 26 11.49 -0.89 -15.59
N HIS A 27 11.55 0.31 -16.17
CA HIS A 27 11.00 1.52 -15.57
C HIS A 27 9.78 1.97 -16.38
N THR A 28 8.67 2.25 -15.71
CA THR A 28 7.41 2.64 -16.37
C THR A 28 6.61 3.61 -15.51
N ASN A 29 5.91 4.53 -16.18
CA ASN A 29 4.92 5.42 -15.57
C ASN A 29 3.48 4.88 -15.72
N VAL A 30 3.30 3.75 -16.40
CA VAL A 30 2.00 3.09 -16.65
C VAL A 30 2.01 1.62 -16.22
N PRO A 31 2.42 1.30 -14.98
CA PRO A 31 2.58 -0.08 -14.51
C PRO A 31 1.30 -0.92 -14.63
N SER A 32 0.12 -0.32 -14.40
CA SER A 32 -1.16 -1.03 -14.51
C SER A 32 -1.52 -1.45 -15.93
N GLU A 33 -1.16 -0.66 -16.94
CA GLU A 33 -1.40 -1.01 -18.34
C GLU A 33 -0.46 -2.11 -18.80
N LEU A 34 0.81 -2.01 -18.41
CA LEU A 34 1.79 -3.04 -18.66
C LEU A 34 1.34 -4.39 -18.09
N PHE A 35 0.87 -4.42 -16.84
CA PHE A 35 0.45 -5.66 -16.19
C PHE A 35 -0.84 -6.23 -16.80
N ASP A 36 -1.78 -5.39 -17.28
CA ASP A 36 -2.95 -5.86 -18.05
C ASP A 36 -2.54 -6.46 -19.40
N ASN A 37 -1.44 -6.01 -20.01
CA ASN A 37 -0.89 -6.64 -21.21
C ASN A 37 -0.16 -7.94 -20.88
N LEU A 38 0.74 -7.93 -19.88
CA LEU A 38 1.54 -9.08 -19.49
C LEU A 38 0.69 -10.30 -19.11
N ARG A 39 -0.42 -10.09 -18.39
CA ARG A 39 -1.33 -11.20 -18.00
C ARG A 39 -1.95 -11.95 -19.19
N LYS A 40 -1.98 -11.34 -20.38
CA LYS A 40 -2.47 -12.00 -21.62
C LYS A 40 -1.43 -12.95 -22.21
N THR A 41 -0.17 -12.81 -21.80
CA THR A 41 0.98 -13.53 -22.35
C THR A 41 1.58 -14.57 -21.39
N GLY A 42 1.25 -14.48 -20.10
CA GLY A 42 1.77 -15.39 -19.08
C GLY A 42 1.22 -15.11 -17.69
N ILE A 43 1.76 -15.81 -16.70
CA ILE A 43 1.33 -15.75 -15.31
C ILE A 43 2.31 -14.89 -14.50
N ILE A 44 1.77 -13.93 -13.74
CA ILE A 44 2.55 -13.01 -12.91
C ILE A 44 2.64 -13.58 -11.49
N THR A 45 3.70 -14.33 -11.21
CA THR A 45 3.87 -15.04 -9.93
C THR A 45 4.57 -14.22 -8.84
N PHE A 46 5.29 -13.16 -9.22
CA PHE A 46 5.97 -12.25 -8.30
C PHE A 46 6.12 -10.86 -8.94
N GLN A 47 6.05 -9.82 -8.13
CA GLN A 47 6.37 -8.46 -8.56
C GLN A 47 6.98 -7.65 -7.42
N LYS A 48 7.77 -6.66 -7.81
CA LYS A 48 8.29 -5.60 -6.95
C LYS A 48 8.15 -4.31 -7.74
N ALA A 49 7.52 -3.30 -7.14
CA ALA A 49 7.41 -1.97 -7.71
C ALA A 49 7.92 -0.97 -6.67
N ASP A 50 8.92 -0.18 -7.05
CA ASP A 50 9.50 0.86 -6.22
C ASP A 50 9.17 2.21 -6.86
N ASP A 51 8.67 3.16 -6.08
CA ASP A 51 8.40 4.52 -6.55
C ASP A 51 9.70 5.33 -6.57
N MET A 52 10.34 5.39 -7.74
CA MET A 52 11.61 6.09 -7.92
C MET A 52 11.52 7.59 -7.65
N VAL A 53 10.37 8.21 -7.95
CA VAL A 53 10.13 9.63 -7.68
C VAL A 53 10.10 9.86 -6.18
N ARG A 54 9.35 9.03 -5.44
CA ARG A 54 9.29 9.11 -3.98
C ARG A 54 10.63 8.84 -3.31
N HIS A 55 11.38 7.84 -3.78
CA HIS A 55 12.73 7.57 -3.29
C HIS A 55 13.66 8.77 -3.46
N TYR A 56 13.63 9.41 -4.63
CA TYR A 56 14.40 10.63 -4.88
C TYR A 56 13.98 11.78 -3.95
N GLN A 57 12.67 11.98 -3.77
CA GLN A 57 12.12 13.02 -2.90
C GLN A 57 12.53 12.80 -1.43
N ILE A 58 12.50 11.58 -0.92
CA ILE A 58 12.94 11.24 0.44
C ILE A 58 14.41 11.66 0.66
N ALA A 59 15.27 11.39 -0.33
CA ALA A 59 16.70 11.65 -0.23
C ALA A 59 17.06 13.13 -0.39
N ASN A 60 16.34 13.86 -1.26
CA ASN A 60 16.78 15.18 -1.73
C ASN A 60 15.77 16.32 -1.50
N GLU A 61 14.47 16.04 -1.40
CA GLU A 61 13.40 17.04 -1.43
C GLU A 61 12.35 16.83 -0.33
N ARG A 62 12.75 16.26 0.81
CA ARG A 62 11.81 16.07 1.93
C ARG A 62 11.36 17.43 2.46
N LYS A 63 10.05 17.58 2.66
CA LYS A 63 9.43 18.80 3.19
C LYS A 63 9.47 18.86 4.72
N TRP A 64 9.48 17.71 5.39
CA TRP A 64 9.38 17.61 6.86
C TRP A 64 10.36 16.62 7.47
N LYS A 65 10.54 16.71 8.79
CA LYS A 65 11.41 15.85 9.60
C LYS A 65 10.76 14.53 10.01
N ILE A 66 9.43 14.45 9.95
CA ILE A 66 8.64 13.25 10.28
C ILE A 66 8.16 12.62 8.97
N ALA A 67 8.46 11.35 8.74
CA ALA A 67 7.86 10.61 7.63
C ALA A 67 6.48 10.07 8.02
N LEU A 68 5.50 10.22 7.12
CA LEU A 68 4.19 9.61 7.27
C LEU A 68 4.06 8.39 6.37
N VAL A 69 3.58 7.28 6.93
CA VAL A 69 3.40 6.01 6.24
C VAL A 69 1.97 5.50 6.41
N THR A 70 1.40 4.94 5.35
CA THR A 70 0.13 4.23 5.38
C THR A 70 0.10 3.09 4.36
N ASP A 71 -1.05 2.48 4.18
CA ASP A 71 -1.28 1.44 3.18
C ASP A 71 -2.34 1.87 2.15
N SER A 72 -2.43 1.14 1.03
CA SER A 72 -3.28 1.53 -0.12
C SER A 72 -4.77 1.60 0.21
N THR A 73 -5.21 1.07 1.35
CA THR A 73 -6.61 1.18 1.78
C THR A 73 -6.96 2.53 2.38
N CYS A 74 -6.03 3.50 2.43
CA CYS A 74 -6.36 4.86 2.90
C CYS A 74 -7.28 5.63 1.95
N ASP A 75 -7.37 5.23 0.68
CA ASP A 75 -8.21 5.86 -0.36
C ASP A 75 -8.06 7.39 -0.47
N LEU A 76 -6.87 7.93 -0.14
CA LEU A 76 -6.51 9.31 -0.45
C LEU A 76 -6.26 9.50 -1.95
N SER A 77 -6.52 10.72 -2.44
CA SER A 77 -6.15 11.09 -3.81
C SER A 77 -4.63 11.16 -3.95
N GLN A 78 -4.14 10.86 -5.15
CA GLN A 78 -2.72 10.93 -5.48
C GLN A 78 -2.16 12.35 -5.24
N GLU A 79 -2.93 13.38 -5.58
CA GLU A 79 -2.58 14.79 -5.32
C GLU A 79 -2.24 15.05 -3.85
N LEU A 80 -3.06 14.53 -2.92
CA LEU A 80 -2.80 14.70 -1.48
C LEU A 80 -1.60 13.86 -1.03
N ILE A 81 -1.47 12.64 -1.54
CA ILE A 81 -0.32 11.75 -1.25
C ILE A 81 1.00 12.41 -1.67
N ASP A 82 1.02 13.09 -2.81
CA ASP A 82 2.19 13.78 -3.34
C ASP A 82 2.44 15.11 -2.62
N ASN A 83 1.40 15.92 -2.41
CA ASN A 83 1.53 17.18 -1.70
C ASN A 83 2.11 16.98 -0.29
N TYR A 84 1.59 16.00 0.45
CA TYR A 84 2.00 15.70 1.82
C TYR A 84 3.12 14.65 1.94
N GLN A 85 3.74 14.26 0.83
CA GLN A 85 4.80 13.24 0.80
C GLN A 85 4.47 11.99 1.66
N VAL A 86 3.21 11.53 1.61
CA VAL A 86 2.75 10.32 2.30
C VAL A 86 3.31 9.08 1.61
N ASN A 87 3.96 8.19 2.36
CA ASN A 87 4.47 6.94 1.82
C ASN A 87 3.38 5.87 1.92
N VAL A 88 2.86 5.42 0.77
CA VAL A 88 1.77 4.45 0.71
C VAL A 88 2.30 3.10 0.24
N LEU A 89 2.13 2.05 1.05
CA LEU A 89 2.46 0.68 0.64
C LEU A 89 1.23 -0.03 0.07
N PRO A 90 1.34 -0.65 -1.13
CA PRO A 90 0.23 -1.37 -1.74
C PRO A 90 -0.04 -2.70 -1.05
N LEU A 91 -1.33 -3.01 -0.82
CA LEU A 91 -1.74 -4.37 -0.50
C LEU A 91 -1.62 -5.29 -1.73
N ASN A 92 -1.53 -6.59 -1.47
CA ASN A 92 -1.48 -7.60 -2.52
C ASN A 92 -2.90 -8.08 -2.88
N ILE A 93 -3.18 -8.17 -4.17
CA ILE A 93 -4.41 -8.72 -4.74
C ILE A 93 -4.04 -9.88 -5.66
N ASN A 94 -4.69 -11.03 -5.47
CA ASN A 94 -4.40 -12.24 -6.25
C ASN A 94 -5.66 -12.73 -6.96
N PHE A 95 -5.53 -13.07 -8.24
CA PHE A 95 -6.54 -13.78 -9.04
C PHE A 95 -5.92 -15.08 -9.57
N GLY A 96 -6.29 -16.21 -8.96
CA GLY A 96 -5.62 -17.48 -9.23
C GLY A 96 -4.12 -17.38 -8.91
N GLU A 97 -3.28 -17.62 -9.92
CA GLU A 97 -1.81 -17.53 -9.84
C GLU A 97 -1.24 -16.15 -10.20
N ASN A 98 -2.09 -15.19 -10.59
CA ASN A 98 -1.65 -13.83 -10.91
C ASN A 98 -1.69 -12.93 -9.67
N HIS A 99 -0.58 -12.26 -9.41
CA HIS A 99 -0.38 -11.35 -8.29
C HIS A 99 -0.37 -9.90 -8.79
N TYR A 100 -1.04 -9.02 -8.05
CA TYR A 100 -1.15 -7.58 -8.31
C TYR A 100 -0.86 -6.77 -7.04
N LEU A 101 -0.37 -5.55 -7.22
CA LEU A 101 -0.23 -4.53 -6.19
C LEU A 101 -1.35 -3.52 -6.37
N ASP A 102 -2.16 -3.37 -5.33
CA ASP A 102 -3.31 -2.48 -5.30
C ASP A 102 -2.93 -1.04 -5.70
N LYS A 103 -3.63 -0.47 -6.68
CA LYS A 103 -3.43 0.87 -7.27
C LYS A 103 -2.07 1.13 -7.90
N VAL A 104 -1.19 0.14 -7.95
CA VAL A 104 0.10 0.22 -8.64
C VAL A 104 0.03 -0.57 -9.95
N THR A 105 -0.13 -1.89 -9.86
CA THR A 105 -0.22 -2.76 -11.04
C THR A 105 -1.64 -3.20 -11.36
N LEU A 106 -2.62 -2.82 -10.52
CA LEU A 106 -4.03 -3.03 -10.78
C LEU A 106 -4.85 -1.83 -10.30
N GLN A 107 -5.47 -1.11 -11.25
CA GLN A 107 -6.37 0.01 -10.95
C GLN A 107 -7.80 -0.48 -10.64
N PRO A 108 -8.61 0.32 -9.91
CA PRO A 108 -9.97 -0.05 -9.54
C PRO A 108 -10.86 -0.48 -10.73
N GLU A 109 -10.81 0.25 -11.85
CA GLU A 109 -11.60 -0.05 -13.05
C GLU A 109 -11.19 -1.40 -13.66
N GLN A 110 -9.88 -1.66 -13.69
CA GLN A 110 -9.33 -2.93 -14.14
C GLN A 110 -9.74 -4.07 -13.19
N PHE A 111 -9.71 -3.85 -11.87
CA PHE A 111 -10.15 -4.83 -10.88
C PHE A 111 -11.59 -5.26 -11.12
N TYR A 112 -12.53 -4.33 -11.34
CA TYR A 112 -13.93 -4.68 -11.58
C TYR A 112 -14.14 -5.41 -12.91
N LYS A 113 -13.38 -5.03 -13.95
CA LYS A 113 -13.36 -5.77 -15.22
C LYS A 113 -12.86 -7.21 -15.01
N LEU A 114 -11.71 -7.38 -14.36
CA LEU A 114 -11.15 -8.68 -14.00
C LEU A 114 -12.10 -9.51 -13.14
N LEU A 115 -12.81 -8.88 -12.19
CA LEU A 115 -13.81 -9.55 -11.35
C LEU A 115 -14.98 -10.12 -12.16
N SER A 116 -15.35 -9.47 -13.27
CA SER A 116 -16.42 -9.95 -14.17
C SER A 116 -15.95 -11.01 -15.17
N GLU A 117 -14.67 -10.96 -15.58
CA GLU A 117 -14.08 -11.85 -16.57
C GLU A 117 -13.50 -13.14 -15.96
N SER A 118 -13.04 -13.08 -14.71
CA SER A 118 -12.32 -14.17 -14.04
C SER A 118 -13.28 -15.20 -13.45
N SER A 119 -13.00 -16.48 -13.72
CA SER A 119 -13.63 -17.60 -13.00
C SER A 119 -13.15 -17.70 -11.56
N GLU A 120 -11.93 -17.24 -11.29
CA GLU A 120 -11.31 -17.19 -9.97
C GLU A 120 -11.73 -15.94 -9.21
N ASN A 121 -12.03 -16.11 -7.94
CA ASN A 121 -12.38 -15.01 -7.07
C ASN A 121 -11.13 -14.32 -6.51
N PRO A 122 -11.13 -12.97 -6.39
CA PRO A 122 -9.99 -12.27 -5.84
C PRO A 122 -9.76 -12.67 -4.38
N LYS A 123 -8.48 -12.81 -4.03
CA LYS A 123 -8.00 -12.89 -2.66
C LYS A 123 -7.08 -11.70 -2.39
N THR A 124 -7.03 -11.26 -1.15
CA THR A 124 -6.06 -10.26 -0.71
C THR A 124 -5.12 -10.86 0.32
N SER A 125 -3.87 -10.38 0.32
CA SER A 125 -2.92 -10.69 1.39
C SER A 125 -2.33 -9.42 1.98
N GLN A 126 -1.96 -9.50 3.25
CA GLN A 126 -1.30 -8.42 3.97
C GLN A 126 0.03 -8.03 3.32
N ILE A 127 0.54 -6.85 3.68
CA ILE A 127 1.89 -6.44 3.33
C ILE A 127 2.88 -7.24 4.17
N ASN A 128 3.93 -7.75 3.53
CA ASN A 128 4.96 -8.54 4.20
C ASN A 128 5.84 -7.67 5.10
N GLU A 129 6.30 -8.23 6.21
CA GLU A 129 7.20 -7.55 7.16
C GLU A 129 8.47 -7.01 6.49
N ASN A 130 9.04 -7.75 5.54
CA ASN A 130 10.26 -7.33 4.84
C ASN A 130 10.06 -6.04 4.02
N THR A 131 8.86 -5.82 3.48
CA THR A 131 8.52 -4.57 2.78
C THR A 131 8.59 -3.38 3.73
N PHE A 132 8.07 -3.53 4.95
CA PHE A 132 8.17 -2.51 5.99
C PHE A 132 9.61 -2.33 6.49
N ILE A 133 10.38 -3.40 6.67
CA ILE A 133 11.80 -3.33 7.04
C ILE A 133 12.56 -2.45 6.05
N ASN A 134 12.38 -2.69 4.75
CA ASN A 134 13.05 -1.92 3.70
C ASN A 134 12.63 -0.44 3.72
N LEU A 135 11.31 -0.17 3.76
CA LEU A 135 10.80 1.20 3.79
C LEU A 135 11.27 1.94 5.04
N TYR A 136 11.10 1.36 6.22
CA TYR A 136 11.48 2.00 7.48
C TYR A 136 12.98 2.22 7.60
N SER A 137 13.82 1.32 7.11
CA SER A 137 15.28 1.53 7.10
C SER A 137 15.64 2.74 6.24
N HIS A 138 15.03 2.85 5.05
CA HIS A 138 15.23 3.99 4.17
C HIS A 138 14.69 5.29 4.79
N LEU A 139 13.50 5.28 5.38
CA LEU A 139 12.96 6.46 6.04
C LEU A 139 13.80 6.86 7.26
N ALA A 140 14.25 5.91 8.09
CA ALA A 140 15.07 6.19 9.25
C ALA A 140 16.47 6.72 8.90
N SER A 141 17.03 6.41 7.73
CA SER A 141 18.30 7.01 7.28
C SER A 141 18.17 8.48 6.92
N HIS A 142 16.96 8.95 6.57
CA HIS A 142 16.74 10.32 6.14
C HIS A 142 15.98 11.15 7.19
N TYR A 143 14.85 10.68 7.72
CA TYR A 143 13.98 11.41 8.63
C TYR A 143 14.42 11.32 10.11
N ASP A 144 13.93 12.23 10.94
CA ASP A 144 14.20 12.24 12.38
C ASP A 144 13.29 11.22 13.10
N SER A 145 12.09 10.96 12.55
CA SER A 145 11.15 9.97 13.06
C SER A 145 10.14 9.52 11.99
N VAL A 146 9.40 8.44 12.27
CA VAL A 146 8.37 7.89 11.38
C VAL A 146 7.07 7.66 12.14
N ILE A 147 5.95 8.11 11.57
CA ILE A 147 4.60 7.78 12.04
C ILE A 147 3.92 6.96 10.95
N ALA A 148 3.45 5.77 11.30
CA ALA A 148 2.72 4.89 10.42
C ALA A 148 1.30 4.68 10.94
N VAL A 149 0.30 4.82 10.08
CA VAL A 149 -1.10 4.55 10.43
C VAL A 149 -1.69 3.60 9.39
N HIS A 150 -2.16 2.44 9.84
CA HIS A 150 -2.63 1.37 8.97
C HIS A 150 -4.08 1.01 9.21
N LEU A 151 -4.66 0.31 8.24
CA LEU A 151 -5.99 -0.28 8.37
C LEU A 151 -6.14 -1.15 9.62
N SER A 152 -7.39 -1.33 10.02
CA SER A 152 -7.77 -2.08 11.21
C SER A 152 -7.09 -3.46 11.32
N ASP A 153 -6.49 -3.72 12.48
CA ASP A 153 -5.94 -5.03 12.85
C ASP A 153 -6.98 -6.17 12.83
N LYS A 154 -8.27 -5.84 12.86
CA LYS A 154 -9.37 -6.79 12.73
C LYS A 154 -9.65 -7.21 11.28
N LEU A 155 -9.10 -6.50 10.30
CA LEU A 155 -9.33 -6.77 8.88
C LEU A 155 -8.09 -7.35 8.19
N SER A 156 -6.90 -7.02 8.67
CA SER A 156 -5.62 -7.40 8.06
C SER A 156 -4.49 -7.48 9.08
N GLY A 157 -3.56 -8.41 8.88
CA GLY A 157 -2.33 -8.52 9.67
C GLY A 157 -1.27 -7.45 9.34
N THR A 158 -1.53 -6.56 8.38
CA THR A 158 -0.62 -5.50 7.94
C THR A 158 -0.14 -4.62 9.10
N PHE A 159 -1.02 -4.25 10.02
CA PHE A 159 -0.65 -3.51 11.23
C PHE A 159 0.44 -4.23 12.05
N PHE A 160 0.30 -5.54 12.25
CA PHE A 160 1.28 -6.32 13.02
C PHE A 160 2.61 -6.49 12.28
N SER A 161 2.57 -6.71 10.95
CA SER A 161 3.79 -6.73 10.12
C SER A 161 4.55 -5.40 10.19
N SER A 162 3.82 -4.29 10.12
CA SER A 162 4.36 -2.93 10.29
C SER A 162 4.95 -2.73 11.68
N GLN A 163 4.22 -3.08 12.75
CA GLN A 163 4.68 -2.92 14.13
C GLN A 163 5.95 -3.74 14.42
N LYS A 164 6.05 -4.96 13.90
CA LYS A 164 7.22 -5.81 14.08
C LYS A 164 8.46 -5.22 13.39
N ALA A 165 8.32 -4.75 12.15
CA ALA A 165 9.38 -4.06 11.43
C ALA A 165 9.81 -2.77 12.13
N ALA A 166 8.85 -1.97 12.60
CA ALA A 166 9.11 -0.72 13.32
C ALA A 166 9.96 -0.93 14.58
N ARG A 167 9.65 -1.94 15.40
CA ARG A 167 10.45 -2.28 16.59
C ARG A 167 11.90 -2.60 16.24
N LYS A 168 12.10 -3.39 15.18
CA LYS A 168 13.44 -3.77 14.71
C LYS A 168 14.23 -2.53 14.27
N ILE A 169 13.66 -1.74 13.37
CA ILE A 169 14.36 -0.61 12.75
C ILE A 169 14.55 0.56 13.72
N SER A 170 13.57 0.81 14.61
CA SER A 170 13.70 1.84 15.63
C SER A 170 14.88 1.56 16.57
N ALA A 171 15.07 0.31 16.97
CA ALA A 171 16.23 -0.12 17.77
C ALA A 171 17.55 -0.03 16.99
N GLU A 172 17.54 -0.37 15.70
CA GLU A 172 18.73 -0.35 14.83
C GLU A 172 19.24 1.09 14.56
N PHE A 173 18.33 2.03 14.30
CA PHE A 173 18.68 3.42 13.94
C PHE A 173 18.68 4.38 15.14
N GLY A 174 18.16 3.96 16.30
CA GLY A 174 17.99 4.84 17.46
C GLY A 174 17.00 5.99 17.22
N LYS A 175 16.02 5.80 16.33
CA LYS A 175 15.01 6.80 15.96
C LYS A 175 13.59 6.30 16.22
N PRO A 176 12.64 7.15 16.63
CA PRO A 176 11.29 6.70 16.94
C PRO A 176 10.50 6.35 15.67
N ILE A 177 9.88 5.18 15.69
CA ILE A 177 8.94 4.69 14.69
C ILE A 177 7.66 4.24 15.40
N THR A 178 6.61 5.05 15.29
CA THR A 178 5.32 4.78 15.94
C THR A 178 4.32 4.23 14.93
N VAL A 179 3.72 3.09 15.24
CA VAL A 179 2.72 2.43 14.39
C VAL A 179 1.36 2.43 15.08
N LEU A 180 0.38 3.10 14.47
CA LEU A 180 -0.98 3.25 14.97
C LEU A 180 -1.95 2.35 14.20
N ASN A 181 -2.78 1.64 14.96
CA ASN A 181 -3.94 0.92 14.41
C ASN A 181 -5.08 1.92 14.24
N SER A 182 -5.46 2.24 13.00
CA SER A 182 -6.53 3.21 12.74
C SER A 182 -7.90 2.75 13.21
N LYS A 183 -8.09 1.44 13.43
CA LYS A 183 -9.41 0.80 13.64
C LYS A 183 -10.42 1.11 12.53
N ASN A 184 -9.92 1.55 11.38
CA ASN A 184 -10.67 2.08 10.24
C ASN A 184 -10.07 1.54 8.93
N LEU A 185 -10.65 1.94 7.80
CA LEU A 185 -10.16 1.68 6.44
C LEU A 185 -10.83 2.68 5.49
N SER A 186 -10.43 2.69 4.23
CA SER A 186 -10.99 3.55 3.18
C SER A 186 -10.92 5.03 3.57
N GLY A 187 -11.88 5.86 3.13
CA GLY A 187 -11.87 7.29 3.36
C GLY A 187 -11.77 7.72 4.83
N SER A 188 -12.14 6.86 5.79
CA SER A 188 -11.95 7.16 7.21
C SER A 188 -10.49 7.00 7.65
N LEU A 189 -9.75 6.03 7.10
CA LEU A 189 -8.29 5.98 7.24
C LEU A 189 -7.66 7.17 6.52
N GLY A 190 -8.10 7.50 5.31
CA GLY A 190 -7.62 8.67 4.57
C GLY A 190 -7.79 9.99 5.33
N LEU A 191 -8.94 10.19 5.98
CA LEU A 191 -9.18 11.36 6.83
C LEU A 191 -8.19 11.45 8.00
N ILE A 192 -7.90 10.32 8.66
CA ILE A 192 -6.90 10.28 9.73
C ILE A 192 -5.52 10.66 9.19
N ILE A 193 -5.11 10.07 8.06
CA ILE A 193 -3.83 10.38 7.40
C ILE A 193 -3.72 11.85 7.03
N LEU A 194 -4.77 12.44 6.46
CA LEU A 194 -4.78 13.85 6.08
C LEU A 194 -4.57 14.76 7.29
N ARG A 195 -5.27 14.50 8.41
CA ARG A 195 -5.09 15.28 9.63
C ARG A 195 -3.69 15.08 10.24
N THR A 196 -3.15 13.87 10.19
CA THR A 196 -1.78 13.57 10.62
C THR A 196 -0.77 14.33 9.78
N ALA A 197 -0.93 14.36 8.46
CA ALA A 197 -0.08 15.11 7.55
C ALA A 197 -0.11 16.61 7.83
N GLN A 198 -1.32 17.18 8.01
CA GLN A 198 -1.49 18.59 8.37
C GLN A 198 -0.84 18.95 9.71
N SER A 199 -0.87 18.06 10.70
CA SER A 199 -0.15 18.30 11.96
C SER A 199 1.37 18.23 11.80
N ILE A 200 1.89 17.34 10.96
CA ILE A 200 3.31 17.34 10.62
C ILE A 200 3.70 18.64 9.91
N GLU A 201 2.86 19.11 8.99
CA GLU A 201 3.05 20.37 8.27
C GLU A 201 3.08 21.59 9.19
N ASN A 202 2.21 21.62 10.19
CA ASN A 202 2.17 22.67 11.21
C ASN A 202 3.34 22.62 12.21
N GLY A 203 4.29 21.69 12.05
CA GLY A 203 5.52 21.64 12.84
C GLY A 203 5.37 21.04 14.24
N PHE A 204 4.27 20.34 14.51
CA PHE A 204 4.11 19.61 15.77
C PHE A 204 5.17 18.49 15.90
N SER A 205 5.58 18.22 17.14
CA SER A 205 6.53 17.15 17.44
C SER A 205 5.93 15.76 17.21
N HIS A 206 6.79 14.74 17.13
CA HIS A 206 6.37 13.36 16.95
C HIS A 206 5.27 12.94 17.95
N ASP A 207 5.51 13.16 19.25
CA ASP A 207 4.60 12.74 20.31
C ASP A 207 3.27 13.51 20.28
N GLU A 208 3.30 14.80 19.94
CA GLU A 208 2.09 15.60 19.77
C GLU A 208 1.25 15.08 18.58
N VAL A 209 1.89 14.81 17.44
CA VAL A 209 1.21 14.25 16.26
C VAL A 209 0.61 12.88 16.57
N VAL A 210 1.35 12.02 17.27
CA VAL A 210 0.85 10.70 17.71
C VAL A 210 -0.37 10.86 18.63
N SER A 211 -0.28 11.71 19.66
CA SER A 211 -1.39 11.95 20.59
C SER A 211 -2.65 12.48 19.91
N MET A 212 -2.48 13.41 18.94
CA MET A 212 -3.59 13.91 18.13
C MET A 212 -4.19 12.82 17.23
N ALA A 213 -3.35 12.02 16.57
CA ALA A 213 -3.78 10.92 15.71
C ALA A 213 -4.59 9.89 16.49
N GLU A 214 -4.18 9.51 17.70
CA GLU A 214 -4.94 8.61 18.57
C GLU A 214 -6.33 9.16 18.91
N LYS A 215 -6.43 10.47 19.19
CA LYS A 215 -7.74 11.13 19.42
C LYS A 215 -8.61 11.10 18.17
N TRP A 216 -8.05 11.33 16.98
CA TRP A 216 -8.84 11.25 15.74
C TRP A 216 -9.29 9.82 15.44
N ILE A 217 -8.44 8.83 15.68
CA ILE A 217 -8.79 7.40 15.56
C ILE A 217 -10.03 7.08 16.42
N GLN A 218 -10.07 7.57 17.66
CA GLN A 218 -11.21 7.34 18.56
C GLN A 218 -12.50 8.03 18.10
N ASN A 219 -12.39 9.17 17.40
CA ASN A 219 -13.52 9.99 16.97
C ASN A 219 -13.94 9.79 15.51
N THR A 220 -13.23 8.96 14.76
CA THR A 220 -13.53 8.68 13.35
C THR A 220 -14.47 7.48 13.23
N ARG A 221 -15.48 7.59 12.36
CA ARG A 221 -16.44 6.53 12.06
C ARG A 221 -16.58 6.38 10.55
N ILE A 222 -16.85 5.15 10.11
CA ILE A 222 -17.22 4.84 8.74
C ILE A 222 -18.56 4.11 8.74
N PHE A 223 -19.48 4.56 7.90
CA PHE A 223 -20.77 3.91 7.65
C PHE A 223 -20.72 3.35 6.24
N VAL A 224 -21.04 2.07 6.10
CA VAL A 224 -20.94 1.33 4.84
C VAL A 224 -22.30 0.77 4.48
N SER A 225 -22.73 1.00 3.24
CA SER A 225 -23.92 0.37 2.65
C SER A 225 -23.50 -0.44 1.43
N VAL A 226 -23.96 -1.69 1.35
CA VAL A 226 -23.68 -2.60 0.24
C VAL A 226 -24.95 -3.28 -0.22
N LYS A 227 -25.02 -3.61 -1.51
CA LYS A 227 -26.17 -4.34 -2.09
C LYS A 227 -26.35 -5.73 -1.48
N ASN A 228 -25.25 -6.40 -1.13
CA ASN A 228 -25.26 -7.68 -0.42
C ASN A 228 -23.91 -7.93 0.28
N LEU A 229 -23.91 -8.83 1.26
CA LEU A 229 -22.75 -9.16 2.09
C LEU A 229 -21.89 -10.31 1.53
N LYS A 230 -22.22 -10.84 0.33
CA LYS A 230 -21.59 -12.03 -0.26
C LYS A 230 -20.06 -11.97 -0.26
N TYR A 231 -19.51 -10.84 -0.70
CA TYR A 231 -18.06 -10.66 -0.81
C TYR A 231 -17.36 -10.50 0.54
N MET A 232 -18.02 -9.86 1.51
CA MET A 232 -17.47 -9.68 2.87
C MET A 232 -17.43 -11.01 3.64
N VAL A 233 -18.47 -11.83 3.49
CA VAL A 233 -18.54 -13.17 4.07
C VAL A 233 -17.50 -14.08 3.43
N ARG A 234 -17.44 -14.11 2.09
CA ARG A 234 -16.44 -14.91 1.37
C ARG A 234 -15.00 -14.50 1.70
N GLY A 235 -14.77 -13.20 1.89
CA GLY A 235 -13.48 -12.67 2.32
C GLY A 235 -13.14 -12.96 3.78
N GLY A 236 -14.08 -13.48 4.58
CA GLY A 236 -13.88 -13.81 6.00
C GLY A 236 -13.85 -12.61 6.94
N ARG A 237 -14.18 -11.40 6.47
CA ARG A 237 -14.17 -10.16 7.29
C ARG A 237 -15.54 -9.85 7.91
N VAL A 238 -16.60 -10.52 7.44
CA VAL A 238 -17.91 -10.57 8.08
C VAL A 238 -18.25 -12.04 8.33
N SER A 239 -18.76 -12.36 9.52
CA SER A 239 -19.16 -13.73 9.84
C SER A 239 -20.37 -14.15 9.00
N ALA A 240 -20.45 -15.43 8.62
CA ALA A 240 -21.58 -15.95 7.85
C ALA A 240 -22.93 -15.70 8.54
N THR A 241 -22.98 -15.76 9.88
CA THR A 241 -24.17 -15.47 10.69
C THR A 241 -24.66 -14.03 10.56
N LYS A 242 -23.75 -13.05 10.43
CA LYS A 242 -24.11 -11.64 10.20
C LYS A 242 -24.47 -11.36 8.74
N GLY A 243 -24.13 -12.28 7.83
CA GLY A 243 -24.44 -12.19 6.41
C GLY A 243 -25.84 -12.66 6.01
N LEU A 244 -26.59 -13.27 6.93
CA LEU A 244 -27.93 -13.83 6.71
C LEU A 244 -29.08 -12.87 7.09
N ILE A 245 -28.74 -11.70 7.63
CA ILE A 245 -29.70 -10.66 8.07
C ILE A 245 -30.01 -9.74 6.91
#